data_AF-A0AAN8E5J2-F1
#
_entry.id   AF-A0AAN8E5J2-F1
#
_cell.length_a   1.000
_cell.length_b   1.000
_cell.length_c   1.000
_cell.angle_alpha   90.00
_cell.angle_beta   90.00
_cell.angle_gamma   90.00
#
_symmetry.space_group_name_H-M   'P 1'
#
loop_
_entity.id
_entity.type
_entity.pdbx_description
1 polymer ?
#
loop_
_entity_poly.entity_id
_entity_poly.type
_entity_poly.pdbx_seq_one_letter_code
_entity_poly.pdbx_strand_id
1 'polypeptide(L)'
;MILCVPAPRAPLTAAPSTDTLRGMRAGTAPTPCLQSTPPLWDPTKDLRAIASNFCYLENSGWYWGAVTAAQAHAALQEASEGAFLIRDSSHPLYMLTLSVRTARGPTSIRIQYSGAQFLLDSSSPARPSLSSFPNVPSLVQHYMGPGRKAEEGKPQGLPSLQHLTRLVINRHSDRPEQLPLPRPLLRYIQDYPFKV
;
A
#
# COMPACT_ATOMS: atom_id res chain seq x y z
N MET A 1 4.22 -17.82 -35.38
CA MET A 1 5.42 -18.57 -34.97
C MET A 1 5.59 -18.39 -33.48
N ILE A 2 5.24 -19.41 -32.70
CA ILE A 2 5.39 -19.48 -31.25
C ILE A 2 6.35 -20.64 -30.99
N LEU A 3 7.49 -20.35 -30.38
CA LEU A 3 8.50 -21.26 -29.81
C LEU A 3 9.23 -20.38 -28.78
N CYS A 4 9.55 -20.72 -27.55
CA CYS A 4 9.63 -21.93 -26.73
C CYS A 4 9.98 -21.41 -25.30
N VAL A 5 9.95 -22.09 -24.15
CA VAL A 5 9.51 -23.40 -23.62
C VAL A 5 9.82 -23.30 -22.11
N PRO A 6 9.02 -23.90 -21.20
CA PRO A 6 9.35 -23.99 -19.77
C PRO A 6 10.31 -25.15 -19.48
N ALA A 7 11.12 -25.04 -18.42
CA ALA A 7 12.01 -26.09 -17.93
C ALA A 7 11.93 -26.22 -16.39
N PRO A 8 12.37 -27.32 -15.77
CA PRO A 8 11.61 -28.56 -15.64
C PRO A 8 11.41 -28.99 -14.17
N ARG A 9 10.41 -29.86 -13.93
CA ARG A 9 10.31 -30.70 -12.73
C ARG A 9 11.13 -31.97 -12.92
N ALA A 10 11.85 -32.40 -11.89
CA ALA A 10 12.46 -33.73 -11.82
C ALA A 10 11.99 -34.50 -10.56
N PRO A 11 12.00 -35.85 -10.59
CA PRO A 11 11.33 -36.71 -9.62
C PRO A 11 12.27 -37.37 -8.60
N LEU A 12 11.64 -38.05 -7.63
CA LEU A 12 12.18 -38.80 -6.48
C LEU A 12 13.12 -39.97 -6.86
N THR A 13 14.04 -40.34 -5.95
CA THR A 13 14.66 -41.67 -5.92
C THR A 13 15.07 -42.07 -4.49
N ALA A 14 15.06 -43.38 -4.23
CA ALA A 14 15.00 -44.06 -2.93
C ALA A 14 16.35 -44.39 -2.24
N ALA A 15 16.26 -44.90 -1.00
CA ALA A 15 17.31 -45.29 -0.02
C ALA A 15 18.18 -46.51 -0.44
N PRO A 16 19.22 -46.98 0.33
CA PRO A 16 19.00 -47.76 1.58
C PRO A 16 20.11 -47.77 2.70
N SER A 17 19.69 -48.23 3.90
CA SER A 17 20.33 -49.10 4.94
C SER A 17 21.50 -48.71 5.88
N THR A 18 21.17 -48.76 7.19
CA THR A 18 21.81 -49.40 8.40
C THR A 18 23.32 -49.33 8.68
N ASP A 19 23.70 -48.81 9.87
CA ASP A 19 24.34 -49.60 10.95
C ASP A 19 24.33 -48.85 12.32
N THR A 20 24.53 -49.60 13.40
CA THR A 20 24.27 -49.29 14.82
C THR A 20 25.59 -49.07 15.58
N LEU A 21 25.61 -48.26 16.67
CA LEU A 21 26.04 -48.64 18.05
C LEU A 21 26.50 -47.45 18.94
N ARG A 22 25.99 -47.44 20.18
CA ARG A 22 26.58 -47.02 21.48
C ARG A 22 26.90 -45.54 21.79
N GLY A 23 26.27 -45.06 22.86
CA GLY A 23 26.83 -44.04 23.77
C GLY A 23 25.81 -43.59 24.82
N MET A 24 26.10 -43.82 26.10
CA MET A 24 25.23 -43.58 27.27
C MET A 24 25.35 -42.17 27.87
N ARG A 25 24.24 -41.68 28.46
CA ARG A 25 24.09 -40.75 29.60
C ARG A 25 24.83 -39.40 29.61
N ALA A 26 24.11 -38.29 29.80
CA ALA A 26 23.74 -37.68 31.10
C ALA A 26 22.99 -36.35 30.86
N GLY A 27 22.12 -35.97 31.80
CA GLY A 27 21.10 -34.96 31.61
C GLY A 27 21.60 -33.51 31.52
N THR A 28 20.81 -32.70 30.82
CA THR A 28 20.71 -31.26 31.06
C THR A 28 19.27 -30.89 30.72
N ALA A 29 18.58 -30.27 31.66
CA ALA A 29 17.21 -29.80 31.49
C ALA A 29 17.14 -28.84 30.29
N PRO A 30 16.11 -28.92 29.43
CA PRO A 30 15.91 -27.88 28.45
C PRO A 30 15.46 -26.62 29.19
N THR A 31 16.29 -25.59 29.13
CA THR A 31 15.87 -24.20 29.32
C THR A 31 14.61 -23.97 28.49
N PRO A 32 13.54 -23.37 29.03
CA PRO A 32 12.42 -22.96 28.20
C PRO A 32 12.96 -21.84 27.31
N CYS A 33 13.25 -22.18 26.05
CA CYS A 33 13.47 -21.22 25.00
C CYS A 33 12.29 -20.23 25.07
N LEU A 34 12.60 -18.98 25.43
CA LEU A 34 11.68 -17.86 25.37
C LEU A 34 10.99 -17.94 24.01
N GLN A 35 9.72 -18.29 24.06
CA GLN A 35 8.85 -18.40 22.91
C GLN A 35 8.91 -17.05 22.20
N SER A 36 9.66 -17.00 21.12
CA SER A 36 9.47 -15.98 20.12
C SER A 36 8.15 -16.35 19.46
N THR A 37 7.05 -15.86 20.04
CA THR A 37 5.75 -15.90 19.37
C THR A 37 5.98 -15.25 18.02
N PRO A 38 5.86 -15.98 16.88
CA PRO A 38 5.84 -15.30 15.60
C PRO A 38 4.73 -14.24 15.68
N PRO A 39 4.92 -13.02 15.14
CA PRO A 39 3.82 -12.07 15.06
C PRO A 39 2.66 -12.83 14.44
N LEU A 40 1.53 -12.83 15.14
CA LEU A 40 0.32 -13.53 14.73
C LEU A 40 -0.15 -12.87 13.44
N TRP A 41 0.43 -13.29 12.32
CA TRP A 41 -0.04 -13.01 10.98
C TRP A 41 -1.51 -13.43 10.97
N ASP A 42 -2.38 -12.44 10.87
CA ASP A 42 -3.82 -12.65 10.72
C ASP A 42 -4.18 -12.36 9.27
N PRO A 43 -4.24 -13.40 8.42
CA PRO A 43 -4.52 -13.21 7.00
C PRO A 43 -5.90 -12.60 6.77
N THR A 44 -6.86 -12.77 7.68
CA THR A 44 -8.19 -12.16 7.56
C THR A 44 -8.11 -10.65 7.72
N LYS A 45 -7.33 -10.19 8.71
CA LYS A 45 -7.07 -8.77 8.94
C LYS A 45 -6.34 -8.14 7.76
N ASP A 46 -5.34 -8.83 7.23
CA ASP A 46 -4.56 -8.34 6.10
C ASP A 46 -5.42 -8.23 4.83
N LEU A 47 -6.18 -9.28 4.49
CA LEU A 47 -7.08 -9.25 3.34
C LEU A 47 -8.10 -8.12 3.43
N ARG A 48 -8.66 -7.88 4.63
CA ARG A 48 -9.60 -6.76 4.85
C ARG A 48 -8.92 -5.41 4.66
N ALA A 49 -7.72 -5.23 5.22
CA ALA A 49 -6.99 -3.97 5.10
C ALA A 49 -6.63 -3.66 3.64
N ILE A 50 -6.15 -4.67 2.90
CA ILE A 50 -5.83 -4.57 1.48
C ILE A 50 -7.10 -4.25 0.67
N ALA A 51 -8.19 -5.00 0.85
CA ALA A 51 -9.43 -4.81 0.12
C ALA A 51 -10.02 -3.42 0.34
N SER A 52 -10.12 -2.97 1.60
CA SER A 52 -10.60 -1.62 1.93
C SER A 52 -9.70 -0.54 1.32
N ASN A 53 -8.37 -0.73 1.37
CA ASN A 53 -7.44 0.21 0.77
C ASN A 53 -7.67 0.37 -0.75
N PHE A 54 -7.83 -0.72 -1.49
CA PHE A 54 -8.10 -0.65 -2.93
C PHE A 54 -9.46 -0.02 -3.25
N CYS A 55 -10.51 -0.31 -2.46
CA CYS A 55 -11.80 0.38 -2.61
C CYS A 55 -11.67 1.90 -2.44
N TYR A 56 -10.83 2.35 -1.51
CA TYR A 56 -10.54 3.78 -1.38
C TYR A 56 -9.71 4.32 -2.55
N LEU A 57 -8.69 3.59 -3.01
CA LEU A 57 -7.88 4.00 -4.16
C LEU A 57 -8.73 4.19 -5.42
N GLU A 58 -9.63 3.27 -5.72
CA GLU A 58 -10.57 3.38 -6.84
C GLU A 58 -11.46 4.62 -6.73
N ASN A 59 -11.83 4.99 -5.51
CA ASN A 59 -12.68 6.14 -5.21
C ASN A 59 -11.92 7.49 -5.09
N SER A 60 -10.60 7.49 -5.27
CA SER A 60 -9.74 8.66 -5.03
C SER A 60 -9.51 9.55 -6.25
N GLY A 61 -9.63 9.01 -7.46
CA GLY A 61 -9.33 9.72 -8.71
C GLY A 61 -7.84 9.88 -9.05
N TRP A 62 -6.92 9.74 -8.07
CA TRP A 62 -5.46 9.82 -8.28
C TRP A 62 -4.76 8.46 -8.28
N TYR A 63 -5.50 7.36 -8.20
CA TYR A 63 -5.00 6.01 -8.44
C TYR A 63 -5.10 5.66 -9.94
N TRP A 64 -3.96 5.32 -10.55
CA TRP A 64 -3.82 5.09 -11.98
C TRP A 64 -3.64 3.61 -12.33
N GLY A 65 -3.70 2.70 -11.35
CA GLY A 65 -3.56 1.26 -11.56
C GLY A 65 -2.25 0.87 -12.23
N ALA A 66 -2.32 -0.03 -13.21
CA ALA A 66 -1.19 -0.69 -13.88
C ALA A 66 -0.43 0.21 -14.88
N VAL A 67 -0.14 1.46 -14.50
CA VAL A 67 0.69 2.39 -15.26
C VAL A 67 2.16 2.17 -14.93
N THR A 68 3.02 2.20 -15.95
CA THR A 68 4.46 2.03 -15.77
C THR A 68 5.13 3.25 -15.13
N ALA A 69 6.32 3.07 -14.57
CA ALA A 69 7.11 4.18 -14.02
C ALA A 69 7.37 5.28 -15.07
N ALA A 70 7.70 4.89 -16.30
CA ALA A 70 7.97 5.81 -17.39
C ALA A 70 6.73 6.64 -17.78
N GLN A 71 5.56 6.00 -17.89
CA GLN A 71 4.30 6.70 -18.18
C GLN A 71 3.92 7.68 -17.06
N ALA A 72 4.08 7.27 -15.79
CA ALA A 72 3.84 8.15 -14.65
C ALA A 72 4.80 9.35 -14.61
N HIS A 73 6.08 9.13 -14.89
CA HIS A 73 7.07 10.21 -14.99
C HIS A 73 6.75 11.17 -16.14
N ALA A 74 6.40 10.66 -17.31
CA ALA A 74 6.01 11.47 -18.45
C ALA A 74 4.77 12.35 -18.13
N ALA A 75 3.76 11.79 -17.47
CA ALA A 75 2.57 12.54 -17.05
C ALA A 75 2.88 13.63 -16.02
N LEU A 76 3.85 13.38 -15.13
CA LEU A 76 4.26 14.33 -14.09
C LEU A 76 5.31 15.34 -14.55
N GLN A 77 5.95 15.13 -15.70
CA GLN A 77 7.03 15.99 -16.19
C GLN A 77 6.55 17.43 -16.39
N GLU A 78 5.38 17.57 -17.01
CA GLU A 78 4.71 18.84 -17.33
C GLU A 78 3.74 19.29 -16.22
N ALA A 79 3.64 18.54 -15.12
CA ALA A 79 2.78 18.89 -14.00
C ALA A 79 3.48 19.90 -13.07
N SER A 80 2.68 20.59 -12.26
CA SER A 80 3.17 21.48 -11.22
C SER A 80 3.90 20.72 -10.12
N GLU A 81 4.84 21.39 -9.44
CA GLU A 81 5.50 20.81 -8.28
C GLU A 81 4.47 20.43 -7.20
N GLY A 82 4.60 19.21 -6.68
CA GLY A 82 3.65 18.63 -5.72
C GLY A 82 2.57 17.77 -6.35
N ALA A 83 2.38 17.82 -7.68
CA ALA A 83 1.47 16.89 -8.37
C ALA A 83 1.93 15.43 -8.15
N PHE A 84 0.97 14.52 -7.97
CA PHE A 84 1.26 13.13 -7.66
C PHE A 84 0.20 12.17 -8.21
N LEU A 85 0.54 10.88 -8.21
CA LEU A 85 -0.38 9.78 -8.47
C LEU A 85 0.09 8.51 -7.74
N ILE A 86 -0.85 7.61 -7.43
CA ILE A 86 -0.54 6.24 -6.99
C ILE A 86 -0.73 5.29 -8.16
N ARG A 87 0.20 4.35 -8.31
CA ARG A 87 0.14 3.30 -9.33
C ARG A 87 0.58 1.96 -8.76
N ASP A 88 0.31 0.90 -9.50
CA ASP A 88 0.86 -0.41 -9.20
C ASP A 88 2.39 -0.40 -9.29
N SER A 89 3.01 -1.10 -8.36
CA SER A 89 4.46 -1.28 -8.35
C SER A 89 4.86 -2.37 -9.34
N SER A 90 5.88 -2.09 -10.14
CA SER A 90 6.52 -3.09 -11.01
C SER A 90 7.53 -3.97 -10.25
N HIS A 91 7.77 -3.70 -8.97
CA HIS A 91 8.69 -4.46 -8.13
C HIS A 91 7.95 -5.61 -7.43
N PRO A 92 8.50 -6.84 -7.42
CA PRO A 92 7.78 -8.03 -6.91
C PRO A 92 7.46 -7.98 -5.41
N LEU A 93 8.20 -7.20 -4.64
CA LEU A 93 8.02 -7.07 -3.18
C LEU A 93 7.09 -5.93 -2.73
N TYR A 94 6.55 -5.13 -3.66
CA TYR A 94 5.70 -3.99 -3.31
C TYR A 94 4.46 -3.99 -4.19
N MET A 95 3.31 -3.65 -3.62
CA MET A 95 2.05 -3.60 -4.35
C MET A 95 1.85 -2.23 -5.02
N LEU A 96 2.25 -1.15 -4.34
CA LEU A 96 1.92 0.22 -4.75
C LEU A 96 3.17 1.12 -4.78
N THR A 97 3.11 2.17 -5.58
CA THR A 97 4.15 3.20 -5.69
C THR A 97 3.52 4.58 -5.80
N LEU A 98 4.02 5.52 -5.00
CA LEU A 98 3.74 6.95 -5.12
C LEU A 98 4.69 7.56 -6.15
N SER A 99 4.15 8.17 -7.20
CA SER A 99 4.92 8.99 -8.12
C SER A 99 4.58 10.45 -7.89
N VAL A 100 5.58 11.31 -7.70
CA VAL A 100 5.38 12.73 -7.34
C VAL A 100 6.34 13.63 -8.12
N ARG A 101 5.86 14.79 -8.56
CA ARG A 101 6.66 15.85 -9.15
C ARG A 101 7.32 16.68 -8.05
N THR A 102 8.64 16.58 -7.93
CA THR A 102 9.46 17.42 -7.02
C THR A 102 10.15 18.52 -7.81
N ALA A 103 10.71 19.56 -7.20
CA ALA A 103 11.53 20.58 -7.90
C ALA A 103 12.58 20.00 -8.87
N ARG A 104 13.15 18.82 -8.55
CA ARG A 104 14.17 18.13 -9.36
C ARG A 104 13.62 17.26 -10.50
N GLY A 105 12.30 17.17 -10.62
CA GLY A 105 11.60 16.32 -11.58
C GLY A 105 10.74 15.24 -10.90
N PRO A 106 10.08 14.39 -11.71
CA PRO A 106 9.30 13.26 -11.24
C PRO A 106 10.18 12.24 -10.48
N THR A 107 9.68 11.74 -9.36
CA THR A 107 10.30 10.66 -8.60
C THR A 107 9.26 9.62 -8.19
N SER A 108 9.73 8.41 -7.87
CA SER A 108 8.89 7.30 -7.44
C SER A 108 9.37 6.76 -6.09
N ILE A 109 8.43 6.61 -5.16
CA ILE A 109 8.65 6.12 -3.81
C ILE A 109 7.75 4.90 -3.63
N ARG A 110 8.34 3.76 -3.26
CA ARG A 110 7.58 2.52 -3.03
C ARG A 110 6.80 2.63 -1.73
N ILE A 111 5.64 1.96 -1.67
CA ILE A 111 4.83 1.87 -0.46
C ILE A 111 4.94 0.45 0.07
N GLN A 112 5.55 0.29 1.24
CA GLN A 112 5.66 -0.98 1.93
C GLN A 112 4.35 -1.29 2.66
N TYR A 113 4.00 -2.58 2.69
CA TYR A 113 2.89 -3.12 3.46
C TYR A 113 3.43 -4.12 4.48
N SER A 114 3.06 -3.96 5.75
CA SER A 114 3.42 -4.90 6.82
C SER A 114 2.40 -4.83 7.96
N GLY A 115 1.86 -5.97 8.39
CA GLY A 115 0.97 -6.06 9.55
C GLY A 115 -0.27 -5.15 9.47
N ALA A 116 -1.01 -5.19 8.35
CA ALA A 116 -2.16 -4.31 8.09
C ALA A 116 -1.86 -2.80 8.16
N GLN A 117 -0.64 -2.41 7.79
CA GLN A 117 -0.21 -1.02 7.73
C GLN A 117 0.58 -0.73 6.44
N PHE A 118 0.48 0.50 5.96
CA PHE A 118 1.17 1.06 4.81
C PHE A 118 2.16 2.15 5.26
N LEU A 119 3.35 2.16 4.68
CA LEU A 119 4.39 3.16 4.96
C LEU A 119 5.22 3.44 3.71
N LEU A 120 5.80 4.64 3.61
CA LEU A 120 6.72 4.97 2.52
C LEU A 120 8.04 4.22 2.72
N ASP A 121 8.64 3.75 1.64
CA ASP A 121 9.97 3.15 1.69
C ASP A 121 11.02 4.27 1.85
N SER A 122 11.66 4.38 3.02
CA SER A 122 12.80 5.29 3.21
C SER A 122 14.10 4.52 2.97
N SER A 123 14.86 4.95 1.97
CA SER A 123 16.25 4.51 1.81
C SER A 123 17.23 5.27 2.73
N SER A 124 16.76 6.23 3.54
CA SER A 124 17.62 7.05 4.40
C SER A 124 17.54 6.60 5.87
N PRO A 125 18.64 6.12 6.47
CA PRO A 125 18.71 5.77 7.90
C PRO A 125 18.76 7.00 8.83
N ALA A 126 18.72 8.22 8.29
CA ALA A 126 18.89 9.47 9.03
C ALA A 126 17.59 10.19 9.40
N ARG A 127 16.41 9.58 9.21
CA ARG A 127 15.12 10.18 9.62
C ARG A 127 14.38 9.32 10.65
N PRO A 128 13.79 9.93 11.69
CA PRO A 128 13.00 9.21 12.68
C PRO A 128 11.80 8.56 11.99
N SER A 129 11.51 7.32 12.40
CA SER A 129 10.44 6.43 11.96
C SER A 129 9.39 7.07 11.04
N LEU A 130 9.39 6.70 9.75
CA LEU A 130 8.25 6.99 8.90
C LEU A 130 6.97 6.44 9.55
N SER A 131 5.93 7.26 9.58
CA SER A 131 4.65 6.87 10.14
C SER A 131 4.03 5.75 9.30
N SER A 132 3.45 4.76 9.98
CA SER A 132 2.63 3.73 9.38
C SER A 132 1.16 4.15 9.42
N PHE A 133 0.40 3.75 8.41
CA PHE A 133 -1.00 4.15 8.24
C PHE A 133 -1.87 2.94 7.92
N PRO A 134 -3.15 2.93 8.31
CA PRO A 134 -4.07 1.83 7.99
C PRO A 134 -4.41 1.74 6.49
N ASN A 135 -4.23 2.83 5.73
CA ASN A 135 -4.49 2.88 4.29
C ASN A 135 -3.68 4.02 3.63
N VAL A 136 -3.56 3.94 2.30
CA VAL A 136 -2.78 4.89 1.49
C VAL A 136 -3.38 6.30 1.46
N PRO A 137 -4.70 6.53 1.37
CA PRO A 137 -5.26 7.88 1.47
C PRO A 137 -4.88 8.61 2.77
N SER A 138 -4.93 7.93 3.92
CA SER A 138 -4.46 8.50 5.20
C SER A 138 -2.96 8.85 5.16
N LEU A 139 -2.14 7.99 4.56
CA LEU A 139 -0.72 8.26 4.34
C LEU A 139 -0.53 9.52 3.49
N VAL A 140 -1.21 9.61 2.35
CA VAL A 140 -1.12 10.75 1.43
C VAL A 140 -1.56 12.03 2.12
N GLN A 141 -2.70 12.02 2.82
CA GLN A 141 -3.24 13.17 3.55
C GLN A 141 -2.25 13.69 4.61
N HIS A 142 -1.56 12.79 5.31
CA HIS A 142 -0.55 13.17 6.30
C HIS A 142 0.63 13.92 5.67
N TYR A 143 1.16 13.44 4.54
CA TYR A 143 2.33 14.04 3.89
C TYR A 143 1.99 15.25 2.98
N MET A 144 0.76 15.36 2.48
CA MET A 144 0.30 16.51 1.68
C MET A 144 0.10 17.78 2.52
N GLY A 145 -0.21 17.63 3.82
CA GLY A 145 -0.41 18.74 4.76
C GLY A 145 -1.65 19.59 4.49
N PRO A 146 -2.13 20.36 5.49
CA PRO A 146 -3.39 21.12 5.38
C PRO A 146 -3.35 22.36 4.47
N GLY A 147 -2.20 22.69 3.87
CA GLY A 147 -1.98 23.96 3.15
C GLY A 147 -1.61 23.84 1.68
N ARG A 148 -1.46 22.63 1.15
CA ARG A 148 -1.16 22.44 -0.28
C ARG A 148 -2.48 22.17 -0.98
N LYS A 149 -2.96 23.14 -1.77
CA LYS A 149 -3.94 22.81 -2.80
C LYS A 149 -3.24 21.77 -3.67
N ALA A 150 -3.69 20.53 -3.62
CA ALA A 150 -3.32 19.56 -4.63
C ALA A 150 -3.78 20.19 -5.95
N GLU A 151 -2.85 20.75 -6.71
CA GLU A 151 -3.04 20.90 -8.15
C GLU A 151 -3.27 19.47 -8.62
N GLU A 152 -4.55 19.17 -8.78
CA GLU A 152 -5.11 17.84 -8.95
C GLU A 152 -4.47 17.26 -10.20
N GLY A 153 -3.44 16.43 -9.99
CA GLY A 153 -2.69 15.81 -11.06
C GLY A 153 -3.69 15.09 -11.94
N LYS A 154 -3.91 15.64 -13.14
CA LYS A 154 -5.00 15.35 -14.07
C LYS A 154 -5.58 13.94 -13.84
N PRO A 155 -6.64 13.79 -13.03
CA PRO A 155 -7.20 12.47 -12.77
C PRO A 155 -7.57 11.83 -14.11
N GLN A 156 -7.46 10.51 -14.20
CA GLN A 156 -7.94 9.79 -15.39
C GLN A 156 -9.46 9.94 -15.45
N GLY A 157 -9.92 11.02 -16.09
CA GLY A 157 -11.30 11.49 -16.03
C GLY A 157 -11.49 12.62 -15.02
N LEU A 158 -12.34 13.59 -15.36
CA LEU A 158 -12.74 14.62 -14.41
C LEU A 158 -13.55 13.97 -13.28
N PRO A 159 -13.24 14.20 -12.00
CA PRO A 159 -14.03 13.68 -10.90
C PRO A 159 -15.47 14.19 -11.03
N SER A 160 -16.44 13.34 -10.70
CA SER A 160 -17.84 13.76 -10.73
C SER A 160 -18.07 14.90 -9.73
N LEU A 161 -19.04 15.78 -10.02
CA LEU A 161 -19.46 16.82 -9.08
C LEU A 161 -19.85 16.23 -7.71
N GLN A 162 -20.39 15.01 -7.71
CA GLN A 162 -20.72 14.28 -6.49
C GLN A 162 -19.47 13.99 -5.64
N HIS A 163 -18.38 13.52 -6.26
CA HIS A 163 -17.12 13.24 -5.57
C HIS A 163 -16.45 14.53 -5.08
N LEU A 164 -16.42 15.56 -5.91
CA LEU A 164 -15.91 16.88 -5.53
C LEU A 164 -16.65 17.45 -4.32
N THR A 165 -17.98 17.33 -4.32
CA THR A 165 -18.82 17.75 -3.18
C THR A 165 -18.48 16.93 -1.93
N ARG A 166 -18.28 15.62 -2.04
CA ARG A 166 -17.82 14.76 -0.92
C ARG A 166 -16.50 15.24 -0.33
N LEU A 167 -15.50 15.55 -1.16
CA LEU A 167 -14.22 16.06 -0.69
C LEU A 167 -14.36 17.42 0.03
N VAL A 168 -15.18 18.32 -0.51
CA VAL A 168 -15.44 19.63 0.11
C VAL A 168 -16.11 19.46 1.47
N ILE A 169 -17.09 18.56 1.59
CA ILE A 169 -17.75 18.24 2.87
C ILE A 169 -16.72 17.69 3.86
N ASN A 170 -15.92 16.69 3.48
CA ASN A 170 -14.92 16.08 4.35
C ASN A 170 -13.85 17.09 4.82
N ARG A 171 -13.54 18.12 4.02
CA ARG A 171 -12.60 19.18 4.42
C ARG A 171 -13.15 20.07 5.52
N HIS A 172 -14.45 20.36 5.50
CA HIS A 172 -15.09 21.36 6.37
C HIS A 172 -15.94 20.76 7.50
N SER A 173 -16.11 19.44 7.53
CA SER A 173 -16.89 18.74 8.55
C SER A 173 -16.06 17.67 9.21
N ASP A 174 -15.85 17.79 10.53
CA ASP A 174 -15.19 16.76 11.33
C ASP A 174 -16.12 15.58 11.65
N ARG A 175 -17.44 15.76 11.47
CA ARG A 175 -18.49 14.78 11.80
C ARG A 175 -19.54 14.67 10.69
N PRO A 176 -19.17 14.24 9.47
CA PRO A 176 -20.09 14.21 8.32
C PRO A 176 -21.35 13.36 8.55
N GLU A 177 -21.32 12.41 9.49
CA GLU A 177 -22.46 11.58 9.88
C GLU A 177 -23.60 12.34 10.57
N GLN A 178 -23.35 13.56 11.07
CA GLN A 178 -24.35 14.40 11.74
C GLN A 178 -25.02 15.40 10.80
N LEU A 179 -24.60 15.45 9.53
CA LEU A 179 -25.20 16.35 8.56
C LEU A 179 -26.66 15.96 8.30
N PRO A 180 -27.56 16.94 8.07
CA PRO A 180 -28.97 16.69 7.78
C PRO A 180 -29.16 16.19 6.34
N LEU A 181 -28.52 15.08 6.00
CA LEU A 181 -28.53 14.47 4.68
C LEU A 181 -29.27 13.12 4.69
N PRO A 182 -29.94 12.76 3.58
CA PRO A 182 -30.48 11.41 3.39
C PRO A 182 -29.42 10.31 3.59
N ARG A 183 -29.82 9.16 4.15
CA ARG A 183 -28.93 8.02 4.42
C ARG A 183 -28.05 7.58 3.25
N PRO A 184 -28.52 7.54 1.98
CA PRO A 184 -27.66 7.19 0.85
C PRO A 184 -26.49 8.16 0.65
N LEU A 185 -26.70 9.46 0.87
CA LEU A 185 -25.64 10.47 0.76
C LEU A 185 -24.67 10.41 1.94
N LEU A 186 -25.16 10.16 3.15
CA LEU A 186 -24.29 9.92 4.31
C LEU A 186 -23.39 8.70 4.08
N ARG A 187 -23.95 7.60 3.55
CA ARG A 187 -23.17 6.42 3.19
C ARG A 187 -22.11 6.73 2.14
N TYR A 188 -22.48 7.45 1.07
CA TYR A 188 -21.54 7.85 0.03
C TYR A 188 -20.34 8.67 0.55
N ILE A 189 -20.58 9.52 1.55
CA ILE A 189 -19.53 10.29 2.23
C ILE A 189 -18.67 9.35 3.10
N GLN A 190 -19.28 8.44 3.85
CA GLN A 190 -18.58 7.46 4.71
C GLN A 190 -17.76 6.43 3.93
N ASP A 191 -18.17 6.08 2.71
CA ASP A 191 -17.45 5.17 1.82
C ASP A 191 -16.09 5.75 1.38
N TYR A 192 -15.85 7.05 1.59
CA TYR A 192 -14.54 7.70 1.38
C TYR A 192 -14.35 8.88 2.34
N PRO A 193 -13.87 8.63 3.57
CA PRO A 193 -13.79 9.63 4.64
C PRO A 193 -12.49 10.45 4.60
N PHE A 194 -11.99 10.78 3.42
CA PHE A 194 -10.71 11.49 3.24
C PHE A 194 -10.91 12.87 2.61
N LYS A 195 -9.91 13.73 2.79
CA LYS A 195 -9.90 15.13 2.32
C LYS A 195 -9.15 15.32 1.00
N VAL A 196 -8.42 14.28 0.58
CA VAL A 196 -7.55 14.20 -0.61
C VAL A 196 -8.16 13.29 -1.64
#